data_AF-A0A193BVE7-F1
#
_entry.id   AF-A0A193BVE7-F1
#
_cell.length_a   1.000
_cell.length_b   1.000
_cell.length_c   1.000
_cell.angle_alpha   90.00
_cell.angle_beta   90.00
_cell.angle_gamma   90.00
#
_symmetry.space_group_name_H-M   'P 1'
#
loop_
_entity.id
_entity.type
_entity.pdbx_description
1 polymer ?
#
loop_
_entity_poly.entity_id
_entity_poly.type
_entity_poly.pdbx_seq_one_letter_code
_entity_poly.pdbx_strand_id
1 'polypeptide(L)'
;MSTPYDGFAVSGNVPHLAERMVALSKQIDAALVDLEQSIKPMTDSWIGQGATAYTDLQRRWHATTQAMEGRFAKGHQTLALSFDNYQRTDRNIGAKFQI
;
A
#
# COMPACT_ATOMS: atom_id res chain seq x y z
N MET A 1 -22.01 14.69 -30.20
CA MET A 1 -22.38 13.64 -29.23
C MET A 1 -21.51 13.84 -28.01
N SER A 2 -22.06 14.49 -26.98
CA SER A 2 -21.36 14.74 -25.73
C SER A 2 -21.33 13.44 -24.94
N THR A 3 -20.15 12.85 -24.75
CA THR A 3 -19.98 11.75 -23.82
C THR A 3 -20.48 12.21 -22.45
N PRO A 4 -21.48 11.55 -21.84
CA PRO A 4 -21.89 11.89 -20.49
C PRO A 4 -20.67 11.68 -19.61
N TYR A 5 -20.18 12.74 -18.97
CA TYR A 5 -19.21 12.63 -17.91
C TYR A 5 -19.91 11.87 -16.78
N ASP A 6 -19.66 10.57 -16.70
CA ASP A 6 -19.97 9.74 -15.55
C ASP A 6 -19.01 10.13 -14.42
N GLY A 7 -19.25 11.30 -13.84
CA GLY A 7 -18.44 11.89 -12.77
C GLY A 7 -18.56 11.15 -11.43
N PHE A 8 -19.34 10.07 -11.37
CA PHE A 8 -19.63 9.32 -10.15
C PHE A 8 -19.16 7.86 -10.21
N ALA A 9 -18.84 7.31 -11.38
CA ALA A 9 -18.10 6.05 -11.49
C ALA A 9 -16.65 6.23 -11.03
N VAL A 10 -16.44 6.38 -9.72
CA VAL A 10 -15.16 6.10 -9.07
C VAL A 10 -14.82 4.67 -9.42
N SER A 11 -13.99 4.52 -10.45
CA SER A 11 -13.72 3.26 -11.13
C SER A 11 -13.46 2.14 -10.11
N GLY A 12 -14.06 0.96 -10.30
CA GLY A 12 -13.81 -0.24 -9.49
C GLY A 12 -12.33 -0.67 -9.42
N ASN A 13 -11.46 0.01 -10.18
CA ASN A 13 -10.02 -0.12 -10.13
C ASN A 13 -9.39 0.41 -8.83
N VAL A 14 -10.05 1.30 -8.09
CA VAL A 14 -9.45 1.98 -6.93
C VAL A 14 -9.22 1.04 -5.73
N PRO A 15 -10.19 0.18 -5.32
CA PRO A 15 -9.93 -0.87 -4.33
C PRO A 15 -8.85 -1.86 -4.77
N HIS A 16 -8.91 -2.32 -6.02
CA HIS A 16 -7.91 -3.24 -6.60
C HIS A 16 -6.50 -2.64 -6.60
N LEU A 17 -6.37 -1.34 -6.86
CA LEU A 17 -5.08 -0.64 -6.80
C LEU A 17 -4.51 -0.65 -5.38
N ALA A 18 -5.35 -0.40 -4.38
CA ALA A 18 -4.92 -0.39 -2.98
C ALA A 18 -4.48 -1.78 -2.50
N GLU A 19 -5.24 -2.82 -2.84
CA GLU A 19 -4.87 -4.22 -2.60
C GLU A 19 -3.53 -4.56 -3.26
N ARG A 20 -3.34 -4.14 -4.52
CA ARG A 20 -2.08 -4.33 -5.24
C ARG A 20 -0.92 -3.62 -4.57
N MET A 21 -1.11 -2.40 -4.05
CA MET A 21 -0.07 -1.67 -3.33
C MET A 21 0.34 -2.37 -2.03
N VAL A 22 -0.62 -2.91 -1.28
CA VAL A 22 -0.33 -3.74 -0.08
C VAL A 22 0.42 -5.02 -0.45
N ALA A 23 0.04 -5.69 -1.55
CA ALA A 23 0.74 -6.87 -2.02
C ALA A 23 2.20 -6.54 -2.42
N LEU A 24 2.41 -5.43 -3.14
CA LEU A 24 3.74 -4.97 -3.53
C LEU A 24 4.59 -4.61 -2.31
N SER A 25 4.04 -3.97 -1.26
CA SER A 25 4.81 -3.68 -0.05
C SER A 25 5.27 -4.94 0.66
N LYS A 26 4.43 -5.99 0.70
CA LYS A 26 4.80 -7.30 1.25
C LYS A 26 5.90 -7.99 0.43
N GLN A 27 5.88 -7.84 -0.89
CA GLN A 27 6.94 -8.37 -1.76
C GLN A 27 8.29 -7.66 -1.53
N ILE A 28 8.27 -6.34 -1.33
CA ILE A 28 9.47 -5.56 -0.99
C ILE A 28 10.04 -6.02 0.35
N ASP A 29 9.18 -6.19 1.36
CA ASP A 29 9.58 -6.64 2.69
C ASP A 29 10.22 -8.05 2.65
N ALA A 30 9.59 -8.99 1.95
CA ALA A 30 10.13 -10.34 1.76
C ALA A 30 11.51 -10.32 1.07
N ALA A 31 11.67 -9.53 0.00
CA ALA A 31 12.95 -9.42 -0.70
C ALA A 31 14.07 -8.84 0.20
N LEU A 32 13.74 -7.92 1.11
CA LEU A 32 14.70 -7.37 2.07
C LEU A 32 15.06 -8.38 3.17
N VAL A 33 14.09 -9.18 3.63
CA VAL A 33 14.35 -10.28 4.57
C VAL A 33 15.26 -11.34 3.93
N ASP A 34 15.00 -11.70 2.67
CA ASP A 34 15.85 -12.64 1.92
C ASP A 34 17.27 -12.09 1.75
N LEU A 35 17.40 -10.80 1.44
CA LEU A 35 18.69 -10.13 1.37
C LEU A 35 19.41 -10.19 2.72
N GLU A 36 18.73 -9.85 3.81
CA GLU A 36 19.28 -9.90 5.18
C GLU A 36 19.83 -11.30 5.50
N GLN A 37 19.07 -12.35 5.20
CA GLN A 37 19.50 -13.73 5.41
C GLN A 37 20.73 -14.08 4.56
N SER A 38 20.77 -13.62 3.31
CA SER A 38 21.87 -13.92 2.38
C SER A 38 23.18 -13.26 2.80
N ILE A 39 23.14 -12.05 3.37
CA ILE A 39 24.33 -11.30 3.75
C ILE A 39 24.72 -11.52 5.21
N LYS A 40 23.82 -12.07 6.03
CA LYS A 40 24.04 -12.29 7.47
C LYS A 40 25.39 -12.94 7.81
N PRO A 41 25.81 -14.04 7.16
CA PRO A 41 27.10 -14.68 7.46
C PRO A 41 28.30 -13.75 7.24
N MET A 42 28.21 -12.86 6.24
CA MET A 42 29.26 -11.89 5.95
C MET A 42 29.23 -10.76 7.00
N THR A 43 28.04 -10.25 7.33
CA THR A 43 27.89 -9.14 8.29
C THR A 43 28.22 -9.55 9.73
N ASP A 44 28.08 -10.83 10.08
CA ASP A 44 28.45 -11.35 11.41
C ASP A 44 29.97 -11.26 11.65
N SER A 45 30.77 -11.18 10.59
CA SER A 45 32.23 -10.96 10.68
C SER A 45 32.63 -9.48 10.73
N TRP A 46 31.70 -8.56 10.51
CA TRP A 46 31.99 -7.13 10.47
C TRP A 46 32.22 -6.59 11.88
N ILE A 47 33.28 -5.78 12.03
CA ILE A 47 33.64 -5.15 13.29
C ILE A 47 33.83 -3.65 13.04
N GLY A 48 33.50 -2.82 14.04
CA GLY A 48 33.67 -1.38 13.97
C GLY A 48 32.61 -0.68 13.13
N GLN A 49 33.00 0.38 12.42
CA GLN A 49 32.06 1.31 11.77
C GLN A 49 31.18 0.64 10.70
N GLY A 50 31.68 -0.37 9.99
CA GLY A 50 30.90 -1.10 8.98
C GLY A 50 29.72 -1.87 9.60
N ALA A 51 29.93 -2.50 10.75
CA ALA A 51 28.88 -3.21 11.48
C ALA A 51 27.81 -2.23 11.98
N THR A 52 28.23 -1.10 12.57
CA THR A 52 27.31 -0.06 13.03
C THR A 52 26.49 0.53 11.89
N ALA A 53 27.14 0.88 10.77
CA ALA A 53 26.46 1.42 9.59
C ALA A 53 25.44 0.43 9.01
N TYR A 54 25.79 -0.86 8.99
CA TYR A 54 24.87 -1.91 8.58
C TYR A 54 23.64 -2.02 9.49
N THR A 55 23.85 -2.08 10.81
CA THR A 55 22.73 -2.14 11.77
C THR A 55 21.79 -0.93 11.64
N ASP A 56 22.35 0.25 11.41
CA ASP A 56 21.55 1.46 11.17
C ASP A 56 20.77 1.38 9.85
N LEU A 57 21.40 0.89 8.78
CA LEU A 57 20.74 0.70 7.48
C LEU A 57 19.62 -0.34 7.57
N GLN A 58 19.89 -1.46 8.24
CA GLN A 58 18.92 -2.52 8.50
C GLN A 58 17.69 -1.96 9.23
N ARG A 59 17.90 -1.20 10.31
CA ARG A 59 16.82 -0.55 11.05
C ARG A 59 16.02 0.42 10.16
N ARG A 60 16.70 1.18 9.30
CA ARG A 60 16.06 2.16 8.41
C ARG A 60 15.20 1.50 7.34
N TRP A 61 15.65 0.42 6.70
CA TRP A 61 14.82 -0.25 5.71
C TRP A 61 13.59 -0.87 6.37
N HIS A 62 13.72 -1.49 7.55
CA HIS A 62 12.61 -2.12 8.27
C HIS A 62 11.56 -1.08 8.67
N ALA A 63 12.00 0.06 9.20
CA ALA A 63 11.10 1.17 9.50
C ALA A 63 10.40 1.71 8.23
N THR A 64 11.09 1.72 7.10
CA THR A 64 10.54 2.20 5.82
C THR A 64 9.50 1.25 5.26
N THR A 65 9.75 -0.07 5.24
CA THR A 65 8.77 -1.06 4.75
C THR A 65 7.53 -1.08 5.61
N GLN A 66 7.69 -1.05 6.94
CA GLN A 66 6.57 -0.96 7.87
C GLN A 66 5.75 0.33 7.67
N ALA A 67 6.43 1.46 7.43
CA ALA A 67 5.75 2.72 7.13
C ALA A 67 4.99 2.67 5.80
N MET A 68 5.53 2.01 4.77
CA MET A 68 4.85 1.79 3.49
C MET A 68 3.59 0.95 3.67
N GLU A 69 3.68 -0.18 4.35
CA GLU A 69 2.53 -1.03 4.67
C GLU A 69 1.43 -0.24 5.39
N GLY A 70 1.80 0.51 6.44
CA GLY A 70 0.85 1.33 7.20
C GLY A 70 0.18 2.42 6.35
N ARG A 71 0.91 3.05 5.43
CA ARG A 71 0.34 4.06 4.52
C ARG A 71 -0.60 3.43 3.50
N PHE A 72 -0.26 2.28 2.93
CA PHE A 72 -1.12 1.60 1.97
C PHE A 72 -2.37 1.00 2.63
N ALA A 73 -2.25 0.47 3.84
CA ALA A 73 -3.41 0.02 4.62
C ALA A 73 -4.38 1.17 4.92
N LYS A 74 -3.88 2.34 5.33
CA LYS A 74 -4.70 3.54 5.53
C LYS A 74 -5.32 4.04 4.24
N GLY A 75 -4.56 4.03 3.15
CA GLY A 75 -5.05 4.35 1.81
C GLY A 75 -6.19 3.43 1.40
N HIS A 76 -6.01 2.11 1.56
CA HIS A 76 -7.04 1.11 1.29
C HIS A 76 -8.32 1.37 2.10
N GLN A 77 -8.21 1.61 3.41
CA GLN A 77 -9.37 1.92 4.25
C GLN A 77 -10.10 3.19 3.80
N THR A 78 -9.36 4.25 3.48
CA THR A 78 -9.94 5.51 3.02
C THR A 78 -10.67 5.33 1.68
N LEU A 79 -10.08 4.56 0.77
CA LEU A 79 -10.66 4.28 -0.54
C LEU A 79 -11.89 3.38 -0.43
N ALA A 80 -11.87 2.37 0.44
CA ALA A 80 -13.01 1.51 0.71
C ALA A 80 -14.19 2.29 1.30
N LEU A 81 -13.94 3.17 2.27
CA LEU A 81 -14.95 4.07 2.84
C LEU A 81 -15.52 5.03 1.79
N SER A 82 -14.66 5.58 0.93
CA SER A 82 -15.10 6.45 -0.15
C SER A 82 -16.02 5.69 -1.11
N PHE A 83 -15.65 4.48 -1.51
CA PHE A 83 -16.45 3.62 -2.38
C PHE A 83 -17.83 3.27 -1.77
N ASP A 84 -17.88 2.91 -0.48
CA ASP A 84 -19.16 2.65 0.21
C ASP A 84 -20.06 3.90 0.23
N ASN A 85 -19.48 5.07 0.53
CA ASN A 85 -20.20 6.34 0.52
C ASN A 85 -20.74 6.69 -0.88
N TYR A 86 -19.99 6.42 -1.94
CA TYR A 86 -20.45 6.59 -3.33
C TYR A 86 -21.61 5.65 -3.64
N GLN A 87 -21.48 4.34 -3.38
CA GLN A 87 -22.56 3.38 -3.61
C GLN A 87 -23.84 3.73 -2.85
N ARG A 88 -23.72 4.17 -1.60
CA ARG A 88 -24.88 4.61 -0.80
C ARG A 88 -25.52 5.85 -1.41
N THR A 89 -24.72 6.81 -1.87
CA THR A 89 -25.22 8.02 -2.51
C THR A 89 -25.94 7.69 -3.82
N ASP A 90 -25.35 6.85 -4.67
CA ASP A 90 -25.95 6.42 -5.94
C ASP A 90 -27.28 5.69 -5.73
N ARG A 91 -27.35 4.76 -4.77
CA ARG A 91 -28.61 4.08 -4.41
C ARG A 91 -29.68 5.07 -3.94
N ASN A 92 -29.30 6.05 -3.13
CA ASN A 92 -30.22 7.05 -2.62
C ASN A 92 -30.72 8.00 -3.71
N ILE A 93 -29.86 8.37 -4.67
CA ILE A 93 -30.22 9.19 -5.82
C ILE A 93 -31.11 8.39 -6.77
N GLY A 94 -30.74 7.15 -7.13
CA GLY A 94 -31.55 6.25 -7.95
C GLY A 94 -32.95 6.03 -7.36
N ALA A 95 -33.06 5.83 -6.04
CA ALA A 95 -34.34 5.71 -5.34
C ALA A 95 -35.18 7.00 -5.39
N LYS A 96 -34.55 8.18 -5.41
CA LYS A 96 -35.23 9.49 -5.47
C LYS A 96 -35.68 9.87 -6.88
N PHE A 97 -35.02 9.37 -7.91
CA PHE A 97 -35.30 9.78 -9.30
C PHE A 97 -36.03 8.72 -10.14
N GLN A 98 -36.38 7.54 -9.59
CA GLN A 98 -37.15 6.46 -10.23
C GLN A 98 -37.14 6.49 -11.77
N ILE A 99 -35.98 6.10 -12.33
CA ILE A 99 -35.86 5.40 -13.60
C ILE A 99 -35.62 3.93 -13.25
#